data_AF-A0A317LYS4-F1
#
_entry.id   AF-A0A317LYS4-F1
#
_cell.length_a   1.000
_cell.length_b   1.000
_cell.length_c   1.000
_cell.angle_alpha   90.00
_cell.angle_beta   90.00
_cell.angle_gamma   90.00
#
_symmetry.space_group_name_H-M   'P 1'
#
loop_
_entity.id
_entity.type
_entity.pdbx_description
1 polymer ?
#
loop_
_entity_poly.entity_id
_entity_poly.type
_entity_poly.pdbx_seq_one_letter_code
_entity_poly.pdbx_strand_id
1 'polypeptide(L)'
;MARVVEVFPWVGETPPALFPVTSVLDVLGGLGVLLPALTRVLPGLTVLAAAGCAGLQLSAIAFHLLRGETDVLFNVVVLALAVLVAWGRWSRVPLEPRA
;
A
#
# COMPACT_ATOMS: atom_id res chain seq x y z
N MET A 1 3.00 -17.99 13.71
CA MET A 1 3.90 -16.83 13.63
C MET A 1 5.37 -17.17 13.49
N ALA A 2 5.88 -18.27 14.08
CA ALA A 2 7.29 -18.65 13.96
C ALA A 2 7.85 -18.62 12.51
N ARG A 3 7.14 -19.23 11.55
CA ARG A 3 7.52 -19.20 10.11
C ARG A 3 7.54 -17.79 9.50
N VAL A 4 6.64 -16.89 9.95
CA VAL A 4 6.59 -15.51 9.42
C VAL A 4 7.78 -14.71 9.94
N VAL A 5 8.13 -14.89 11.22
CA VAL A 5 9.30 -14.23 11.84
C VAL A 5 10.61 -14.70 11.21
N GLU A 6 10.69 -15.96 10.78
CA GLU A 6 11.86 -16.49 10.08
C GLU A 6 12.14 -15.76 8.75
N VAL A 7 11.08 -15.40 8.02
CA VAL A 7 11.19 -14.68 6.74
C VAL A 7 11.23 -13.16 6.94
N PHE A 8 10.48 -12.67 7.93
CA PHE A 8 10.31 -11.25 8.26
C PHE A 8 10.64 -11.01 9.74
N PRO A 9 11.94 -10.89 10.11
CA PRO A 9 12.37 -10.78 11.50
C PRO A 9 11.70 -9.63 12.28
N TRP A 10 11.45 -8.50 11.60
CA TRP A 10 10.79 -7.33 12.18
C TRP A 10 9.43 -7.65 12.83
N VAL A 11 8.73 -8.70 12.37
CA VAL A 11 7.44 -9.13 12.94
C VAL A 11 7.59 -9.62 14.38
N GLY A 12 8.73 -10.23 14.72
CA GLY A 12 9.03 -10.69 16.08
C GLY A 12 9.57 -9.59 17.00
N GLU A 13 10.01 -8.47 16.42
CA GLU A 13 10.69 -7.38 17.13
C GLU A 13 9.79 -6.14 17.31
N THR A 14 8.55 -6.21 16.84
CA THR A 14 7.58 -5.11 16.90
C THR A 14 6.33 -5.52 17.70
N PRO A 15 5.49 -4.54 18.09
CA PRO A 15 4.22 -4.85 18.75
C PRO A 15 3.41 -5.88 17.94
N PRO A 16 2.83 -6.92 18.57
CA PRO A 16 2.16 -8.03 17.86
C PRO A 16 1.03 -7.61 16.92
N ALA A 17 0.45 -6.43 17.14
CA ALA A 17 -0.62 -5.86 16.33
C ALA A 17 -0.12 -5.23 15.01
N LEU A 18 1.17 -4.87 14.90
CA LEU A 18 1.67 -4.12 13.75
C LEU A 18 1.55 -4.91 12.44
N PHE A 19 2.00 -6.17 12.45
CA PHE A 19 1.91 -7.06 11.29
C PHE A 19 0.47 -7.28 10.79
N PRO A 20 -0.50 -7.70 11.62
CA PRO A 20 -1.86 -7.91 11.13
C PRO A 20 -2.55 -6.61 10.69
N VAL A 21 -2.31 -5.49 11.38
CA VAL A 21 -2.90 -4.19 11.00
C VAL A 21 -2.39 -3.76 9.63
N THR A 22 -1.06 -3.75 9.43
CA THR A 22 -0.47 -3.37 8.14
C THR A 22 -0.87 -4.32 7.02
N SER A 23 -0.91 -5.63 7.28
CA SER A 23 -1.40 -6.62 6.31
C SER A 23 -2.84 -6.37 5.88
N VAL A 24 -3.74 -6.02 6.81
CA VAL A 24 -5.12 -5.67 6.49
C VAL A 24 -5.17 -4.38 5.67
N LEU A 25 -4.38 -3.36 6.03
CA LEU A 25 -4.30 -2.11 5.28
C LEU A 25 -3.78 -2.32 3.85
N ASP A 26 -2.78 -3.17 3.65
CA ASP A 26 -2.26 -3.51 2.31
C ASP A 26 -3.34 -4.17 1.45
N VAL A 27 -4.08 -5.14 2.01
CA VAL A 27 -5.18 -5.81 1.30
C VAL A 27 -6.30 -4.83 0.97
N LEU A 28 -6.73 -4.02 1.95
CA LEU A 28 -7.78 -3.02 1.73
C LEU A 28 -7.36 -1.95 0.74
N GLY A 29 -6.10 -1.52 0.77
CA GLY A 29 -5.52 -0.57 -0.18
C GLY A 29 -5.53 -1.12 -1.60
N GLY A 30 -5.03 -2.35 -1.81
CA GLY A 30 -5.06 -3.02 -3.11
C GLY A 30 -6.48 -3.20 -3.65
N LEU A 31 -7.42 -3.66 -2.81
CA LEU A 31 -8.83 -3.77 -3.19
C LEU A 31 -9.48 -2.41 -3.48
N GLY A 32 -9.15 -1.38 -2.69
CA GLY A 32 -9.64 -0.02 -2.88
C GLY A 32 -9.09 0.64 -4.15
N VAL A 33 -7.92 0.23 -4.64
CA VAL A 33 -7.42 0.63 -5.96
C VAL A 33 -8.19 -0.12 -7.06
N LEU A 34 -8.26 -1.45 -6.95
CA LEU A 34 -8.72 -2.33 -8.01
C LEU A 34 -10.24 -2.30 -8.22
N LEU A 35 -11.03 -2.46 -7.15
CA LEU A 35 -12.48 -2.66 -7.26
C LEU A 35 -13.21 -1.42 -7.81
N PRO A 36 -12.97 -0.19 -7.32
CA PRO A 36 -13.62 1.00 -7.87
C PRO A 36 -13.21 1.25 -9.32
N ALA A 37 -11.97 0.93 -9.68
CA ALA A 37 -11.48 1.07 -11.05
C ALA A 37 -12.14 0.09 -12.03
N LEU A 38 -12.32 -1.17 -11.62
CA LEU A 38 -12.96 -2.20 -12.44
C LEU A 38 -14.47 -2.01 -12.55
N THR A 39 -15.13 -1.71 -11.43
CA THR A 39 -16.60 -1.60 -11.37
C THR A 39 -17.10 -0.24 -11.86
N ARG A 40 -16.23 0.79 -11.83
CA ARG A 40 -16.56 2.20 -12.02
C ARG A 40 -17.60 2.73 -11.03
N VAL A 41 -17.74 2.08 -9.88
CA VAL A 41 -18.55 2.58 -8.75
C VAL A 41 -17.63 3.39 -7.84
N LEU A 42 -17.97 4.67 -7.61
CA LEU A 42 -17.16 5.61 -6.81
C LEU A 42 -15.65 5.58 -7.19
N PRO A 43 -15.27 5.80 -8.45
CA PRO A 43 -13.89 5.69 -8.91
C PRO A 43 -12.90 6.63 -8.18
N GLY A 44 -13.38 7.69 -7.53
CA GLY A 44 -12.56 8.52 -6.64
C GLY A 44 -11.90 7.74 -5.50
N LEU A 45 -12.49 6.62 -5.07
CA LEU A 45 -11.89 5.72 -4.08
C LEU A 45 -10.57 5.10 -4.57
N THR A 46 -10.40 4.89 -5.88
CA THR A 46 -9.12 4.41 -6.43
C THR A 46 -7.99 5.40 -6.15
N VAL A 47 -8.25 6.70 -6.29
CA VAL A 47 -7.23 7.72 -6.01
C VAL A 47 -6.90 7.76 -4.52
N LEU A 48 -7.93 7.76 -3.65
CA LEU A 48 -7.73 7.78 -2.21
C LEU A 48 -6.99 6.53 -1.71
N ALA A 49 -7.35 5.34 -2.21
CA ALA A 49 -6.69 4.09 -1.87
C ALA A 49 -5.23 4.08 -2.35
N ALA A 50 -4.95 4.56 -3.57
CA ALA A 50 -3.59 4.66 -4.08
C ALA A 50 -2.74 5.65 -3.26
N ALA A 51 -3.30 6.80 -2.87
CA ALA A 51 -2.63 7.75 -1.99
C ALA A 51 -2.35 7.15 -0.60
N GLY A 52 -3.30 6.41 -0.04
CA GLY A 52 -3.12 5.67 1.21
C GLY A 52 -2.02 4.61 1.12
N CYS A 53 -1.99 3.83 0.02
CA CYS A 53 -0.92 2.86 -0.25
C CYS A 53 0.44 3.56 -0.33
N ALA A 54 0.54 4.70 -1.03
CA ALA A 54 1.78 5.47 -1.10
C ALA A 54 2.25 5.93 0.30
N GLY A 55 1.33 6.41 1.14
CA GLY A 55 1.63 6.77 2.53
C GLY A 55 2.11 5.58 3.38
N LEU A 56 1.47 4.42 3.22
CA LEU A 56 1.87 3.18 3.90
C LEU A 56 3.25 2.72 3.47
N GLN A 57 3.54 2.71 2.15
CA GLN A 57 4.85 2.30 1.63
C GLN A 57 5.96 3.28 2.04
N LEU A 58 5.70 4.59 2.04
CA LEU A 58 6.65 5.57 2.56
C LEU A 58 6.95 5.34 4.05
N SER A 59 5.92 5.03 4.83
CA SER A 59 6.07 4.70 6.26
C SER A 59 6.86 3.41 6.46
N ALA A 60 6.61 2.38 5.63
CA ALA A 60 7.35 1.13 5.66
C ALA A 60 8.84 1.32 5.30
N ILE A 61 9.15 2.11 4.27
CA ILE A 61 10.52 2.46 3.91
C ILE A 61 11.23 3.14 5.09
N ALA A 62 10.61 4.16 5.69
CA ALA A 62 11.18 4.83 6.86
C ALA A 62 11.38 3.86 8.02
N PHE A 63 10.40 3.01 8.30
CA PHE A 63 10.46 1.98 9.35
C PHE A 63 11.66 1.03 9.18
N HIS A 64 11.84 0.46 7.99
CA HIS A 64 12.94 -0.46 7.71
C HIS A 64 14.31 0.24 7.77
N LEU A 65 14.43 1.42 7.15
CA LEU A 65 15.70 2.17 7.15
C LEU A 65 16.13 2.59 8.55
N LEU A 66 15.19 3.00 9.42
CA LEU A 66 15.48 3.35 10.82
C LEU A 66 15.98 2.15 11.65
N ARG A 67 15.73 0.93 11.19
CA ARG A 67 16.18 -0.33 11.81
C ARG A 67 17.47 -0.86 11.17
N GLY A 68 18.05 -0.14 10.21
CA GLY A 68 19.21 -0.59 9.44
C GLY A 68 18.87 -1.65 8.39
N GLU A 69 17.59 -1.92 8.14
CA GLU A 69 17.12 -2.85 7.13
C GLU A 69 17.06 -2.10 5.78
N THR A 70 18.01 -2.39 4.90
CA THR A 70 18.20 -1.63 3.65
C THR A 70 17.52 -2.26 2.43
N ASP A 71 17.02 -3.49 2.55
CA ASP A 71 16.23 -4.13 1.49
C ASP A 71 14.79 -3.59 1.50
N VAL A 72 14.60 -2.46 0.82
CA VAL A 72 13.31 -1.77 0.70
C VAL A 72 12.83 -1.69 -0.75
N LEU A 73 13.43 -2.48 -1.66
CA LEU A 73 13.15 -2.39 -3.10
C LEU A 73 11.67 -2.64 -3.40
N PHE A 74 11.06 -3.63 -2.74
CA PHE A 74 9.63 -3.92 -2.89
C PHE A 74 8.77 -2.70 -2.55
N ASN A 75 9.04 -2.07 -1.40
CA ASN A 75 8.28 -0.91 -0.95
C ASN A 75 8.43 0.28 -1.92
N VAL A 76 9.64 0.50 -2.44
CA VAL A 76 9.92 1.55 -3.43
C VAL A 76 9.15 1.32 -4.74
N VAL A 77 9.12 0.08 -5.23
CA VAL A 77 8.36 -0.28 -6.44
C VAL A 77 6.86 -0.05 -6.24
N VAL A 78 6.32 -0.53 -5.12
CA VAL A 78 4.89 -0.36 -4.81
C VAL A 78 4.55 1.11 -4.60
N LEU A 79 5.41 1.88 -3.94
CA LEU A 79 5.27 3.33 -3.80
C LEU A 79 5.20 4.03 -5.16
N ALA A 80 6.13 3.71 -6.08
CA ALA A 80 6.14 4.30 -7.41
C ALA A 80 4.85 3.98 -8.19
N LEU A 81 4.38 2.73 -8.12
CA LEU A 81 3.11 2.32 -8.74
C LEU A 81 1.91 3.04 -8.12
N ALA A 82 1.86 3.13 -6.79
CA ALA A 82 0.78 3.80 -6.07
C ALA A 82 0.72 5.30 -6.41
N VAL A 83 1.87 5.99 -6.45
CA VAL A 83 1.97 7.40 -6.87
C VAL A 83 1.52 7.55 -8.33
N LEU A 84 1.98 6.67 -9.23
CA LEU A 84 1.58 6.69 -10.63
C LEU A 84 0.05 6.52 -10.80
N VAL A 85 -0.56 5.60 -10.06
CA VAL A 85 -2.02 5.40 -10.07
C VAL A 85 -2.75 6.61 -9.50
N ALA A 86 -2.35 7.12 -8.33
CA ALA A 86 -2.98 8.26 -7.70
C ALA A 86 -2.94 9.49 -8.62
N TRP A 87 -1.77 9.86 -9.13
CA TRP A 87 -1.58 10.98 -10.04
C TRP A 87 -2.31 10.78 -11.37
N GLY A 88 -2.16 9.58 -11.95
CA GLY A 88 -2.76 9.21 -13.22
C GLY A 88 -4.27 9.30 -13.18
N ARG A 89 -4.93 8.71 -12.18
CA ARG A 89 -6.38 8.69 -12.04
C ARG A 89 -6.97 9.98 -11.50
N TRP A 90 -6.17 10.81 -10.83
CA TRP A 90 -6.60 12.13 -10.39
C TRP A 90 -6.62 13.16 -11.53
N SER A 91 -5.58 13.19 -12.38
CA SER A 91 -5.35 14.34 -13.27
C SER A 91 -5.06 14.03 -14.73
N ARG A 92 -4.60 12.82 -15.07
CA ARG A 92 -4.14 12.51 -16.44
C ARG A 92 -5.14 11.67 -17.22
N VAL A 93 -5.69 10.65 -16.57
CA VAL A 93 -6.67 9.72 -17.12
C VAL A 93 -7.72 9.41 -16.03
N PRO A 94 -8.59 10.39 -15.70
CA PRO A 94 -9.68 10.17 -14.75
C PRO A 94 -10.61 9.04 -15.18
N LEU A 95 -11.23 8.39 -14.20
CA LEU A 95 -12.20 7.33 -14.42
C LEU A 95 -13.61 7.90 -14.27
N GLU A 96 -14.39 7.84 -15.34
CA GLU A 96 -15.80 8.24 -15.33
C GLU A 96 -16.63 7.22 -14.53
N PRO A 97 -17.47 7.67 -13.58
CA PRO A 97 -18.42 6.80 -12.88
C PRO A 97 -19.37 6.09 -13.85
N ARG A 98 -19.77 4.86 -13.50
CA ARG A 98 -20.89 4.19 -14.18
C ARG A 98 -22.19 4.93 -13.83
N ALA A 99 -22.97 5.28 -14.86
CA ALA A 99 -24.29 5.91 -14.73
C ALA A 99 -25.28 5.04 -13.94
#